data_AF-A0A0P6VGR5-F1
#
_entry.id   AF-A0A0P6VGR5-F1
#
_cell.length_a   1.000
_cell.length_b   1.000
_cell.length_c   1.000
_cell.angle_alpha   90.00
_cell.angle_beta   90.00
_cell.angle_gamma   90.00
#
_symmetry.space_group_name_H-M   'P 1'
#
loop_
_entity.id
_entity.type
_entity.pdbx_description
1 polymer ?
#
loop_
_entity_poly.entity_id
_entity_poly.type
_entity_poly.pdbx_seq_one_letter_code
_entity_poly.pdbx_strand_id
1 'polypeptide(L)'
;MAKGAVTIKDVAREAQVSVATVSRALNGHDNVAGPVRQQVLEVAERLRYSPHAAARSLSSRRSQTLGVVLPDLYGEFFSELIRGIDGAARAAGQHLLVSSYHGDPEAQGRALRSMRGRVDGLLVLSPYAEQPGFLTDNLPQSLPTVLINAHLPGAGYPVLSIDDHAGAMAMTEHLLRAGHRRIAFIGGPALNFDARERLRGFRDALAAFGAQAQGVEYPGDFNEASGHRAG
;
A
#
# COMPACT_ATOMS: atom_id res chain seq x y z
N MET A 1 0.54 -5.52 41.16
CA MET A 1 1.74 -4.89 40.56
C MET A 1 1.98 -5.55 39.22
N ALA A 2 1.94 -4.79 38.12
CA ALA A 2 2.14 -5.33 36.77
C ALA A 2 3.58 -5.88 36.65
N LYS A 3 3.72 -7.19 36.39
CA LYS A 3 5.01 -7.83 36.11
C LYS A 3 5.54 -7.19 34.82
N GLY A 4 6.60 -6.39 34.91
CA GLY A 4 7.20 -5.71 33.76
C GLY A 4 7.61 -6.72 32.70
N ALA A 5 7.42 -6.36 31.42
CA ALA A 5 7.83 -7.20 30.29
C ALA A 5 9.32 -7.55 30.41
N VAL A 6 9.66 -8.82 30.16
CA VAL A 6 11.06 -9.29 30.16
C VAL A 6 11.85 -8.49 29.13
N THR A 7 13.01 -7.98 29.55
CA THR A 7 13.87 -7.13 28.73
C THR A 7 15.14 -7.88 28.30
N ILE A 8 15.88 -7.33 27.33
CA ILE A 8 17.18 -7.87 26.92
C ILE A 8 18.19 -7.90 28.08
N LYS A 9 18.03 -7.03 29.09
CA LYS A 9 18.87 -7.01 30.30
C LYS A 9 18.61 -8.21 31.19
N ASP A 10 17.38 -8.70 31.24
CA ASP A 10 17.02 -9.89 32.01
C ASP A 10 17.62 -11.14 31.39
N VAL A 11 17.56 -11.25 30.05
CA VAL A 11 18.24 -12.32 29.29
C VAL A 11 19.75 -12.26 29.50
N ALA A 12 20.36 -11.07 29.42
CA ALA A 12 21.81 -10.91 29.60
C ALA A 12 22.27 -11.31 31.01
N ARG A 13 21.48 -10.95 32.03
CA ARG A 13 21.73 -11.33 33.43
C ARG A 13 21.65 -12.83 33.64
N GLU A 14 20.64 -13.50 33.08
CA GLU A 14 20.45 -14.95 33.27
C GLU A 14 21.40 -15.79 32.41
N ALA A 15 21.77 -15.32 31.22
CA ALA A 15 22.78 -15.94 30.38
C ALA A 15 24.23 -15.60 30.80
N GLN A 16 24.42 -14.73 31.80
CA GLN A 16 25.72 -14.25 32.28
C GLN A 16 26.64 -13.67 31.19
N VAL A 17 26.07 -12.88 30.28
CA VAL A 17 26.81 -12.23 29.18
C VAL A 17 26.43 -10.76 29.08
N SER A 18 27.14 -10.00 28.23
CA SER A 18 26.79 -8.61 27.97
C SER A 18 25.49 -8.49 27.15
N VAL A 19 24.77 -7.37 27.30
CA VAL A 19 23.61 -7.04 26.44
C VAL A 19 23.99 -7.04 24.95
N ALA A 20 25.22 -6.61 24.63
CA ALA A 20 25.74 -6.64 23.27
C ALA A 20 25.90 -8.06 22.73
N THR A 21 26.35 -9.00 23.58
CA THR A 21 26.46 -10.43 23.24
C THR A 21 25.09 -11.04 22.99
N VAL A 22 24.10 -10.74 23.84
CA VAL A 22 22.70 -11.19 23.63
C VAL A 22 22.15 -10.66 22.30
N SER A 23 22.32 -9.37 22.03
CA SER A 23 21.88 -8.75 20.77
C SER A 23 22.51 -9.43 19.56
N ARG A 24 23.83 -9.68 19.58
CA ARG A 24 24.54 -10.35 18.47
C ARG A 24 24.11 -11.80 18.28
N ALA A 25 23.90 -12.52 19.38
CA ALA A 25 23.44 -13.91 19.36
C ALA A 25 22.03 -14.02 18.75
N LEU A 26 21.11 -13.13 19.14
CA LEU A 26 19.73 -13.08 18.63
C LEU A 26 19.63 -12.59 17.18
N ASN A 27 20.54 -11.72 16.75
CA ASN A 27 20.59 -11.20 15.37
C ASN A 27 21.46 -12.04 14.42
N GLY A 28 21.97 -13.20 14.85
CA GLY A 28 22.67 -14.11 13.93
C GLY A 28 24.12 -13.73 13.57
N HIS A 29 24.76 -12.76 14.24
CA HIS A 29 26.12 -12.34 13.88
C HIS A 29 27.18 -13.42 14.21
N ASP A 30 28.13 -13.67 13.30
CA ASP A 30 29.14 -14.75 13.42
C ASP A 30 30.18 -14.57 14.52
N ASN A 31 30.23 -13.39 15.15
CA ASN A 31 31.19 -13.05 16.20
C ASN A 31 30.76 -13.51 17.62
N VAL A 32 29.85 -14.49 17.72
CA VAL A 32 29.44 -15.13 18.97
C VAL A 32 29.71 -16.62 18.87
N ALA A 33 30.51 -17.15 19.80
CA ALA A 33 30.82 -18.57 19.88
C ALA A 33 29.53 -19.41 19.97
N GLY A 34 29.49 -20.53 19.24
CA GLY A 34 28.31 -21.41 19.16
C GLY A 34 27.68 -21.77 20.52
N PRO A 35 28.47 -22.20 21.52
CA PRO A 35 27.95 -22.50 22.86
C PRO A 35 27.26 -21.31 23.54
N VAL A 36 27.84 -20.12 23.41
CA VAL A 36 27.29 -18.88 24.00
C VAL A 36 25.99 -18.48 23.29
N ARG A 37 25.94 -18.63 21.96
CA ARG A 37 24.70 -18.38 21.20
C ARG A 37 23.58 -19.30 21.67
N GLN A 38 23.87 -20.59 21.78
CA GLN A 38 22.89 -21.60 22.19
C GLN A 38 22.34 -21.29 23.59
N GLN A 39 23.21 -20.99 24.55
CA GLN A 39 22.82 -20.58 25.90
C GLN A 39 21.91 -19.34 25.89
N VAL A 40 22.23 -18.32 25.10
CA VAL A 40 21.40 -17.11 25.00
C VAL A 40 20.02 -17.43 24.42
N LEU A 41 19.93 -18.26 23.37
CA LEU A 41 18.66 -18.63 22.75
C LEU A 41 17.77 -19.41 23.73
N GLU A 42 18.33 -20.37 24.47
CA GLU A 42 17.61 -21.15 25.49
C GLU A 42 17.08 -20.28 26.63
N VAL A 43 17.89 -19.33 27.11
CA VAL A 43 17.48 -18.37 28.16
C VAL A 43 16.37 -17.46 27.64
N ALA A 44 16.50 -16.93 26.42
CA ALA A 44 15.48 -16.08 25.82
C ALA A 44 14.15 -16.81 25.65
N GLU A 45 14.18 -18.06 25.19
CA GLU A 45 13.00 -18.92 25.04
C GLU A 45 12.34 -19.22 26.38
N ARG A 46 13.12 -19.66 27.38
CA ARG A 46 12.63 -19.94 28.75
C ARG A 46 11.97 -18.72 29.38
N LEU A 47 12.55 -17.55 29.19
CA LEU A 47 12.00 -16.28 29.69
C LEU A 47 10.84 -15.74 28.86
N ARG A 48 10.52 -16.38 27.72
CA ARG A 48 9.56 -15.89 26.71
C ARG A 48 9.89 -14.45 26.28
N TYR A 49 11.19 -14.16 26.18
CA TYR A 49 11.68 -12.89 25.67
C TYR A 49 11.50 -12.83 24.17
N SER A 50 10.75 -11.82 23.70
CA SER A 50 10.68 -11.47 22.29
C SER A 50 11.46 -10.18 22.06
N PRO A 51 12.45 -10.15 21.14
CA PRO A 51 13.18 -8.93 20.84
C PRO A 51 12.22 -7.86 20.33
N HIS A 52 12.17 -6.72 21.02
CA HIS A 52 11.36 -5.59 20.58
C HIS A 52 11.74 -5.19 19.16
N ALA A 53 10.76 -5.20 18.24
CA ALA A 53 10.96 -4.82 16.85
C ALA A 53 11.61 -3.43 16.71
N ALA A 54 11.23 -2.48 17.57
CA ALA A 54 11.83 -1.14 17.65
C ALA A 54 13.33 -1.16 18.01
N ALA A 55 13.77 -2.07 18.88
CA ALA A 55 15.18 -2.20 19.24
C ALA A 55 16.01 -2.83 18.10
N ARG A 56 15.42 -3.79 17.37
CA ARG A 56 16.03 -4.37 16.16
C ARG A 56 16.14 -3.34 15.03
N SER A 57 15.08 -2.57 14.78
CA SER A 57 15.10 -1.54 13.74
C SER A 57 16.08 -0.40 14.04
N LEU A 58 16.29 -0.04 15.30
CA LEU A 58 17.32 0.93 15.71
C LEU A 58 18.74 0.46 15.37
N SER A 59 19.02 -0.85 15.53
CA SER A 59 20.34 -1.43 15.23
C SER A 59 20.59 -1.66 13.73
N SER A 60 19.57 -2.09 12.99
CA SER A 60 19.66 -2.42 11.56
C SER A 60 19.30 -1.25 10.63
N ARG A 61 18.74 -0.17 11.19
CA ARG A 61 18.07 0.93 10.46
C ARG A 61 16.96 0.46 9.50
N ARG A 62 16.47 -0.77 9.66
CA ARG A 62 15.41 -1.37 8.83
C ARG A 62 14.32 -1.98 9.71
N SER A 63 13.08 -1.67 9.37
CA SER A 63 11.87 -2.22 9.99
C SER A 63 11.47 -3.57 9.42
N GLN A 64 12.02 -3.97 8.26
CA GLN A 64 11.55 -5.12 7.47
C GLN A 64 10.05 -5.03 7.16
N THR A 65 9.52 -3.82 7.06
CA THR A 65 8.09 -3.56 6.89
C THR A 65 7.88 -2.65 5.68
N LEU A 66 6.96 -3.02 4.79
CA LEU A 66 6.45 -2.16 3.72
C LEU A 66 5.13 -1.54 4.16
N GLY A 67 5.00 -0.23 3.97
CA GLY A 67 3.76 0.49 4.18
C GLY A 67 2.86 0.38 2.96
N VAL A 68 1.56 0.29 3.18
CA VAL A 68 0.55 0.40 2.12
C VAL A 68 -0.54 1.36 2.60
N VAL A 69 -0.79 2.43 1.84
CA VAL A 69 -1.84 3.42 2.13
C VAL A 69 -2.85 3.41 0.98
N LEU A 70 -4.11 3.09 1.29
CA LEU A 70 -5.19 2.91 0.32
C LEU A 70 -6.41 3.79 0.67
N PRO A 71 -7.28 4.14 -0.29
CA PRO A 71 -8.55 4.80 0.02
C PRO A 71 -9.42 3.95 0.93
N ASP A 72 -9.50 2.65 0.68
CA ASP A 72 -10.23 1.70 1.53
C ASP A 72 -9.48 0.36 1.61
N LEU A 73 -9.88 -0.49 2.56
CA LEU A 73 -9.28 -1.81 2.81
C LEU A 73 -10.18 -2.98 2.41
N TYR A 74 -11.45 -2.71 2.10
CA TYR A 74 -12.42 -3.74 1.75
C TYR A 74 -12.95 -3.54 0.32
N GLY A 75 -13.42 -4.62 -0.28
CA GLY A 75 -13.87 -4.68 -1.68
C GLY A 75 -12.92 -5.50 -2.54
N GLU A 76 -13.44 -6.04 -3.65
CA GLU A 76 -12.71 -6.99 -4.50
C GLU A 76 -11.39 -6.41 -5.02
N PHE A 77 -11.38 -5.14 -5.41
CA PHE A 77 -10.19 -4.47 -5.93
C PHE A 77 -9.07 -4.33 -4.87
N PHE A 78 -9.37 -3.74 -3.71
CA PHE A 78 -8.35 -3.48 -2.69
C PHE A 78 -7.85 -4.76 -2.04
N SER A 79 -8.74 -5.75 -1.82
CA SER A 79 -8.37 -7.03 -1.21
C SER A 79 -7.37 -7.80 -2.07
N GLU A 80 -7.61 -7.84 -3.39
CA GLU A 80 -6.71 -8.50 -4.34
C GLU A 80 -5.38 -7.76 -4.51
N LEU A 81 -5.41 -6.42 -4.47
CA LEU A 81 -4.19 -5.61 -4.47
C LEU A 81 -3.33 -5.90 -3.23
N ILE A 82 -3.93 -5.88 -2.04
CA ILE A 82 -3.23 -6.21 -0.78
C ILE A 82 -2.68 -7.65 -0.83
N ARG A 83 -3.46 -8.60 -1.34
CA ARG A 83 -3.03 -10.01 -1.50
C ARG A 83 -1.79 -10.13 -2.37
N GLY A 84 -1.75 -9.41 -3.50
CA GLY A 84 -0.58 -9.39 -4.39
C GLY A 84 0.65 -8.77 -3.73
N ILE A 85 0.48 -7.64 -3.05
CA ILE A 85 1.56 -6.95 -2.32
C ILE A 85 2.09 -7.84 -1.19
N ASP A 86 1.22 -8.50 -0.43
CA ASP A 86 1.60 -9.38 0.68
C ASP A 86 2.43 -10.56 0.18
N GLY A 87 2.00 -11.20 -0.91
CA GLY A 87 2.76 -12.29 -1.54
C GLY A 87 4.19 -11.88 -1.90
N ALA A 88 4.37 -10.72 -2.53
CA ALA A 88 5.69 -10.19 -2.89
C ALA A 88 6.52 -9.81 -1.65
N ALA A 89 5.92 -9.14 -0.66
CA ALA A 89 6.60 -8.74 0.56
C ALA A 89 7.09 -9.96 1.36
N ARG A 90 6.25 -10.99 1.51
CA ARG A 90 6.59 -12.23 2.22
C ARG A 90 7.72 -12.99 1.54
N ALA A 91 7.71 -13.06 0.21
CA ALA A 91 8.80 -13.67 -0.56
C ALA A 91 10.14 -12.95 -0.33
N ALA A 92 10.11 -11.65 -0.02
CA ALA A 92 11.27 -10.84 0.34
C ALA A 92 11.60 -10.82 1.85
N GLY A 93 10.90 -11.58 2.69
CA GLY A 93 11.09 -11.58 4.14
C GLY A 93 10.65 -10.28 4.81
N GLN A 94 9.70 -9.56 4.20
CA GLN A 94 9.13 -8.31 4.71
C GLN A 94 7.67 -8.53 5.18
N HIS A 95 7.23 -7.66 6.07
CA HIS A 95 5.85 -7.59 6.56
C HIS A 95 5.11 -6.39 5.96
N LEU A 96 3.78 -6.40 5.98
CA LEU A 96 2.96 -5.26 5.60
C LEU A 96 2.43 -4.50 6.82
N LEU A 97 2.47 -3.17 6.72
CA LEU A 97 1.71 -2.25 7.57
C LEU A 97 0.72 -1.50 6.68
N VAL A 98 -0.56 -1.78 6.85
CA VAL A 98 -1.64 -1.25 6.00
C VAL A 98 -2.42 -0.17 6.74
N SER A 99 -2.77 0.91 6.05
CA SER A 99 -3.63 1.99 6.56
C SER A 99 -4.57 2.50 5.45
N SER A 100 -5.75 2.98 5.85
CA SER A 100 -6.72 3.60 4.94
C SER A 100 -7.00 5.05 5.29
N TYR A 101 -7.64 5.76 4.36
CA TYR A 101 -8.08 7.14 4.57
C TYR A 101 -9.54 7.41 4.20
N HIS A 102 -10.30 6.39 3.78
CA HIS A 102 -11.73 6.43 3.48
C HIS A 102 -12.16 7.62 2.61
N GLY A 103 -11.31 8.02 1.66
CA GLY A 103 -11.58 9.13 0.74
C GLY A 103 -11.43 10.54 1.33
N ASP A 104 -11.03 10.70 2.60
CA ASP A 104 -10.72 11.99 3.22
C ASP A 104 -9.24 12.38 2.98
N PRO A 105 -8.95 13.47 2.23
CA PRO A 105 -7.59 13.95 2.00
C PRO A 105 -6.84 14.30 3.30
N GLU A 106 -7.50 14.80 4.33
CA GLU A 106 -6.86 15.07 5.62
C GLU A 106 -6.49 13.77 6.34
N ALA A 107 -7.36 12.76 6.27
CA ALA A 107 -7.07 11.42 6.77
C ALA A 107 -5.90 10.79 6.02
N GLN A 108 -5.78 11.05 4.72
CA GLN A 108 -4.65 10.56 3.93
C GLN A 108 -3.33 11.11 4.46
N GLY A 109 -3.25 12.42 4.74
CA GLY A 109 -2.05 13.01 5.34
C GLY A 109 -1.71 12.38 6.69
N ARG A 110 -2.71 12.12 7.55
CA ARG A 110 -2.52 11.42 8.83
C ARG A 110 -2.01 9.99 8.61
N ALA A 111 -2.58 9.25 7.67
CA ALA A 111 -2.16 7.89 7.33
C ALA A 111 -0.70 7.85 6.85
N LEU A 112 -0.33 8.74 5.94
CA LEU A 112 1.05 8.88 5.45
C LEU A 112 2.03 9.21 6.57
N ARG A 113 1.70 10.19 7.43
CA ARG A 113 2.54 10.55 8.58
C ARG A 113 2.70 9.39 9.58
N SER A 114 1.69 8.54 9.73
CA SER A 114 1.74 7.38 10.63
C SER A 114 2.76 6.31 10.20
N MET A 115 3.15 6.29 8.92
CA MET A 115 4.14 5.35 8.38
C MET A 115 5.58 5.76 8.69
N ARG A 116 5.82 7.04 9.00
CA ARG A 116 7.17 7.59 9.21
C ARG A 116 7.91 6.83 10.32
N GLY A 117 9.10 6.32 9.99
CA GLY A 117 9.96 5.57 10.91
C GLY A 117 9.48 4.16 11.24
N ARG A 118 8.38 3.68 10.62
CA ARG A 118 7.82 2.34 10.83
C ARG A 118 7.97 1.41 9.64
N VAL A 119 8.29 1.97 8.46
CA VAL A 119 8.36 1.24 7.20
C VAL A 119 9.65 1.61 6.45
N ASP A 120 10.14 0.66 5.65
CA ASP A 120 11.35 0.79 4.82
C ASP A 120 11.03 1.31 3.41
N GLY A 121 9.76 1.22 3.00
CA GLY A 121 9.23 1.68 1.73
C GLY A 121 7.72 1.77 1.79
N LEU A 122 7.11 2.50 0.85
CA LEU A 122 5.70 2.82 0.88
C LEU A 122 5.04 2.67 -0.49
N LEU A 123 3.88 2.01 -0.51
CA LEU A 123 2.96 1.99 -1.63
C LEU A 123 1.78 2.89 -1.29
N VAL A 124 1.43 3.81 -2.20
CA VAL A 124 0.30 4.72 -2.00
C VAL A 124 -0.63 4.64 -3.19
N LEU A 125 -1.86 4.18 -2.98
CA LEU A 125 -2.93 4.38 -3.94
C LEU A 125 -3.62 5.71 -3.63
N SER A 126 -3.56 6.66 -4.56
CA SER A 126 -4.13 7.99 -4.36
C SER A 126 -4.81 8.51 -5.63
N PRO A 127 -6.02 8.02 -5.94
CA PRO A 127 -6.73 8.43 -7.15
C PRO A 127 -7.22 9.89 -7.11
N TYR A 128 -7.09 10.56 -5.95
CA TYR A 128 -7.46 11.96 -5.72
C TYR A 128 -6.24 12.89 -5.55
N ALA A 129 -5.02 12.37 -5.66
CA ALA A 129 -3.80 13.18 -5.55
C ALA A 129 -3.61 14.03 -6.81
N GLU A 130 -4.32 15.16 -6.88
CA GLU A 130 -4.10 16.18 -7.92
C GLU A 130 -3.31 17.38 -7.38
N GLN A 131 -3.23 17.54 -6.05
CA GLN A 131 -2.53 18.67 -5.44
C GLN A 131 -1.02 18.43 -5.43
N PRO A 132 -0.24 19.26 -6.16
CA PRO A 132 1.22 19.22 -6.08
C PRO A 132 1.66 19.43 -4.63
N GLY A 133 2.69 18.72 -4.20
CA GLY A 133 3.27 18.89 -2.85
C GLY A 133 2.63 18.06 -1.74
N PHE A 134 1.38 17.59 -1.90
CA PHE A 134 0.68 16.85 -0.84
C PHE A 134 1.48 15.65 -0.30
N LEU A 135 2.07 14.86 -1.20
CA LEU A 135 2.90 13.71 -0.81
C LEU A 135 4.22 14.15 -0.15
N THR A 136 4.90 15.16 -0.70
CA THR A 136 6.17 15.66 -0.15
C THR A 136 6.01 16.34 1.21
N ASP A 137 4.85 16.94 1.48
CA ASP A 137 4.54 17.54 2.78
C ASP A 137 4.29 16.45 3.85
N ASN A 138 3.78 15.29 3.42
CA ASN A 138 3.36 14.21 4.30
C ASN A 138 4.35 13.04 4.40
N LEU A 139 5.33 12.94 3.50
CA LEU A 139 6.36 11.90 3.52
C LEU A 139 7.77 12.49 3.44
N PRO A 140 8.73 11.93 4.18
CA PRO A 140 10.13 12.29 4.01
C PRO A 140 10.62 11.86 2.62
N GLN A 141 11.34 12.73 1.91
CA GLN A 141 11.90 12.43 0.59
C GLN A 141 12.84 11.21 0.59
N SER A 142 13.40 10.85 1.74
CA SER A 142 14.28 9.69 1.90
C SER A 142 13.55 8.35 1.96
N LEU A 143 12.20 8.33 2.09
CA LEU A 143 11.43 7.10 2.13
C LEU A 143 11.05 6.68 0.70
N PRO A 144 11.58 5.54 0.18
CA PRO A 144 11.22 5.05 -1.14
C PRO A 144 9.70 4.85 -1.24
N THR A 145 9.07 5.54 -2.18
CA THR A 145 7.62 5.55 -2.34
C THR A 145 7.25 5.30 -3.79
N VAL A 146 6.35 4.35 -4.02
CA VAL A 146 5.74 4.08 -5.34
C VAL A 146 4.26 4.39 -5.26
N LEU A 147 3.76 5.12 -6.25
CA LEU A 147 2.33 5.40 -6.35
C LEU A 147 1.65 4.34 -7.21
N ILE A 148 0.41 4.03 -6.86
CA ILE A 148 -0.44 3.13 -7.63
C ILE A 148 -1.66 3.93 -8.07
N ASN A 149 -1.97 3.90 -9.37
CA ASN A 149 -3.13 4.59 -9.95
C ASN A 149 -3.31 6.03 -9.42
N ALA A 150 -2.22 6.81 -9.52
CA ALA A 150 -2.20 8.20 -9.11
C ALA A 150 -1.68 9.06 -10.25
N HIS A 151 -2.29 10.23 -10.44
CA HIS A 151 -1.85 11.18 -11.44
C HIS A 151 -1.26 12.43 -10.79
N LEU A 152 0.05 12.41 -10.58
CA LEU A 152 0.77 13.53 -9.96
C LEU A 152 1.95 13.98 -10.84
N PRO A 153 1.70 14.77 -11.90
CA PRO A 153 2.73 15.24 -12.81
C PRO A 153 3.85 15.99 -12.07
N GLY A 154 5.10 15.68 -12.40
CA GLY A 154 6.27 16.39 -11.86
C GLY A 154 6.63 16.08 -10.40
N ALA A 155 5.96 15.11 -9.75
CA ALA A 155 6.21 14.81 -8.34
C ALA A 155 7.45 13.92 -8.08
N GLY A 156 8.11 13.42 -9.12
CA GLY A 156 9.34 12.63 -8.99
C GLY A 156 9.17 11.24 -8.38
N TYR A 157 7.93 10.79 -8.12
CA TYR A 157 7.65 9.44 -7.66
C TYR A 157 7.43 8.48 -8.84
N PRO A 158 7.96 7.25 -8.79
CA PRO A 158 7.56 6.21 -9.73
C PRO A 158 6.08 5.88 -9.54
N VAL A 159 5.37 5.68 -10.65
CA VAL A 159 3.94 5.36 -10.69
C VAL A 159 3.73 4.05 -11.42
N LEU A 160 3.01 3.13 -10.78
CA LEU A 160 2.41 1.98 -11.42
C LEU A 160 0.95 2.32 -11.74
N SER A 161 0.60 2.32 -13.02
CA SER A 161 -0.77 2.61 -13.45
C SER A 161 -1.17 1.69 -14.60
N ILE A 162 -2.48 1.56 -14.78
CA ILE A 162 -3.08 0.96 -15.97
C ILE A 162 -3.47 2.09 -16.91
N ASP A 163 -3.44 1.83 -18.21
CA ASP A 163 -3.99 2.77 -19.19
C ASP A 163 -5.52 2.63 -19.23
N ASP A 164 -6.17 3.31 -18.29
CA ASP A 164 -7.63 3.33 -18.14
C ASP A 164 -8.34 3.89 -19.37
N HIS A 165 -7.71 4.85 -20.07
CA HIS A 165 -8.24 5.42 -21.30
C HIS A 165 -8.24 4.40 -22.43
N ALA A 166 -7.09 3.79 -22.71
CA ALA A 166 -6.99 2.78 -23.76
C ALA A 166 -7.86 1.56 -23.46
N GLY A 167 -7.95 1.14 -22.19
CA GLY A 167 -8.82 0.05 -21.76
C GLY A 167 -10.30 0.32 -22.04
N ALA A 168 -10.80 1.50 -21.65
CA ALA A 168 -12.19 1.87 -21.89
C ALA A 168 -12.50 2.09 -23.38
N MET A 169 -11.55 2.65 -24.14
CA MET A 169 -11.65 2.79 -25.59
C MET A 169 -11.78 1.40 -26.25
N ALA A 170 -10.88 0.46 -25.91
CA ALA A 170 -10.90 -0.89 -26.46
C ALA A 170 -12.21 -1.64 -26.13
N MET A 171 -12.71 -1.53 -24.90
CA MET A 171 -14.00 -2.13 -24.51
C MET A 171 -15.18 -1.54 -25.30
N THR A 172 -15.21 -0.22 -25.47
CA THR A 172 -16.29 0.47 -26.17
C THR A 172 -16.27 0.16 -27.66
N GLU A 173 -15.09 0.16 -28.28
CA GLU A 173 -14.90 -0.24 -29.67
C GLU A 173 -15.36 -1.69 -29.92
N HIS A 174 -15.07 -2.59 -28.98
CA HIS A 174 -15.51 -3.98 -29.08
C HIS A 174 -17.04 -4.07 -29.19
N LEU A 175 -17.78 -3.36 -28.32
CA LEU A 175 -19.24 -3.33 -28.36
C LEU A 175 -19.77 -2.73 -29.67
N LEU A 176 -19.15 -1.65 -30.16
CA LEU A 176 -19.54 -0.99 -31.41
C LEU A 176 -19.31 -1.91 -32.62
N ARG A 177 -18.16 -2.59 -32.67
CA ARG A 177 -17.84 -3.57 -33.72
C ARG A 177 -18.75 -4.80 -33.67
N ALA A 178 -19.23 -5.18 -32.48
CA ALA A 178 -20.23 -6.23 -32.31
C ALA A 178 -21.65 -5.83 -32.76
N GLY A 179 -21.87 -4.58 -33.19
CA GLY A 179 -23.16 -4.12 -33.71
C GLY A 179 -24.00 -3.32 -32.73
N HIS A 180 -23.56 -3.15 -31.48
CA HIS A 180 -24.24 -2.27 -30.53
C HIS A 180 -24.10 -0.81 -30.97
N ARG A 181 -25.19 -0.04 -30.85
CA ARG A 181 -25.23 1.37 -31.29
C ARG A 181 -25.66 2.34 -30.19
N ARG A 182 -26.26 1.83 -29.12
CA ARG A 182 -26.68 2.60 -27.94
C ARG A 182 -26.00 1.97 -26.73
N ILE A 183 -25.00 2.65 -26.17
CA ILE A 183 -24.15 2.12 -25.10
C ILE A 183 -24.28 3.06 -23.90
N ALA A 184 -24.61 2.50 -22.75
CA ALA A 184 -24.60 3.21 -21.48
C ALA A 184 -23.23 3.06 -20.81
N PHE A 185 -22.74 4.14 -20.20
CA PHE A 185 -21.55 4.16 -19.36
C PHE A 185 -21.95 4.63 -17.96
N ILE A 186 -21.74 3.78 -16.96
CA ILE A 186 -21.93 4.15 -15.55
C ILE A 186 -20.57 4.54 -15.00
N GLY A 187 -20.45 5.80 -14.57
CA GLY A 187 -19.20 6.39 -14.13
C GLY A 187 -18.77 6.01 -12.71
N GLY A 188 -17.65 6.60 -12.31
CA GLY A 188 -17.17 6.59 -10.93
C GLY A 188 -17.15 8.00 -10.33
N PRO A 189 -16.61 8.15 -9.10
CA PRO A 189 -16.54 9.43 -8.42
C PRO A 189 -15.87 10.50 -9.30
N ALA A 190 -16.46 11.68 -9.41
CA ALA A 190 -16.06 12.71 -10.39
C ALA A 190 -14.60 13.20 -10.25
N LEU A 191 -14.04 13.14 -9.04
CA LEU A 191 -12.67 13.57 -8.75
C LEU A 191 -11.64 12.42 -8.85
N ASN A 192 -12.08 11.19 -9.16
CA ASN A 192 -11.18 10.05 -9.33
C ASN A 192 -10.55 10.10 -10.73
N PHE A 193 -9.22 10.15 -10.80
CA PHE A 193 -8.50 10.24 -12.06
C PHE A 193 -8.84 9.09 -13.03
N ASP A 194 -8.72 7.84 -12.57
CA ASP A 194 -8.99 6.64 -13.39
C ASP A 194 -10.42 6.65 -13.94
N ALA A 195 -11.40 7.07 -13.12
CA ALA A 195 -12.80 7.18 -13.55
C ALA A 195 -12.97 8.16 -14.72
N ARG A 196 -12.27 9.30 -14.67
CA ARG A 196 -12.28 10.30 -15.75
C ARG A 196 -11.58 9.79 -17.00
N GLU A 197 -10.47 9.08 -16.86
CA GLU A 197 -9.77 8.50 -18.02
C GLU A 197 -10.62 7.43 -18.72
N ARG A 198 -11.34 6.60 -17.96
CA ARG A 198 -12.30 5.63 -18.55
C ARG A 198 -13.43 6.32 -19.29
N LEU A 199 -14.01 7.37 -18.69
CA LEU A 199 -15.06 8.15 -19.33
C LEU A 199 -14.54 8.84 -20.60
N ARG A 200 -13.29 9.33 -20.60
CA ARG A 200 -12.64 9.87 -21.79
C ARG A 200 -12.50 8.80 -22.88
N GLY A 201 -12.03 7.60 -22.54
CA GLY A 201 -11.88 6.49 -23.50
C GLY A 201 -13.21 6.06 -24.13
N PHE A 202 -14.29 6.03 -23.33
CA PHE A 202 -15.65 5.79 -23.82
C PHE A 202 -16.10 6.85 -24.82
N ARG A 203 -15.97 8.13 -24.48
CA ARG A 203 -16.35 9.26 -25.36
C ARG A 203 -15.55 9.26 -26.66
N ASP A 204 -14.25 9.03 -26.58
CA ASP A 204 -13.36 9.01 -27.75
C ASP A 204 -13.69 7.86 -28.70
N ALA A 205 -14.00 6.67 -28.17
CA ALA A 205 -14.43 5.53 -28.98
C ALA A 205 -15.76 5.80 -29.72
N LEU A 206 -16.73 6.44 -29.05
CA LEU A 206 -17.99 6.84 -29.69
C LEU A 206 -17.74 7.87 -30.81
N ALA A 207 -16.91 8.88 -30.53
CA ALA A 207 -16.56 9.90 -31.51
C ALA A 207 -15.85 9.31 -32.73
N ALA A 208 -14.93 8.35 -32.52
CA ALA A 208 -14.20 7.67 -33.59
C ALA A 208 -15.11 6.81 -34.49
N PHE A 209 -16.17 6.20 -33.94
CA PHE A 209 -17.12 5.39 -34.71
C PHE A 209 -18.16 6.23 -35.48
N GLY A 210 -18.37 7.47 -35.06
CA GLY A 210 -19.18 8.46 -35.76
C GLY A 210 -20.69 8.37 -35.45
N ALA A 211 -21.49 9.01 -36.29
CA ALA A 211 -22.89 9.37 -36.01
C ALA A 211 -23.85 8.21 -35.73
N GLN A 212 -23.46 6.96 -36.00
CA GLN A 212 -24.27 5.79 -35.68
C GLN A 212 -24.14 5.34 -34.22
N ALA A 213 -23.11 5.80 -33.50
CA ALA A 213 -22.88 5.47 -32.11
C ALA A 213 -23.51 6.51 -31.18
N GLN A 214 -24.26 6.05 -30.19
CA GLN A 214 -24.92 6.88 -29.19
C GLN A 214 -24.49 6.43 -27.79
N GLY A 215 -23.92 7.36 -27.04
CA GLY A 215 -23.57 7.17 -25.63
C GLY A 215 -24.61 7.76 -24.70
N VAL A 216 -24.89 7.08 -23.59
CA VAL A 216 -25.59 7.66 -22.45
C VAL A 216 -24.71 7.50 -21.22
N GLU A 217 -24.52 8.57 -20.47
CA GLU A 217 -23.66 8.59 -19.30
C GLU A 217 -24.49 8.69 -18.02
N TYR A 218 -24.20 7.83 -17.06
CA TYR A 218 -24.82 7.83 -15.74
C TYR A 218 -23.77 8.08 -14.66
N PRO A 219 -24.09 8.85 -13.61
CA PRO A 219 -23.20 8.99 -12.47
C PRO A 219 -23.08 7.66 -11.71
N GLY A 220 -21.92 7.44 -11.07
CA GLY A 220 -21.71 6.30 -10.19
C GLY A 220 -20.57 6.56 -9.22
N ASP A 221 -20.48 5.75 -8.16
CA ASP A 221 -19.54 5.95 -7.05
C ASP A 221 -18.80 4.65 -6.69
N PHE A 222 -18.65 3.75 -7.67
CA PHE A 222 -18.01 2.42 -7.52
C PHE A 222 -18.65 1.49 -6.48
N ASN A 223 -19.88 1.76 -6.05
CA ASN A 223 -20.65 0.88 -5.18
C ASN A 223 -21.91 0.36 -5.87
N GLU A 224 -22.40 -0.81 -5.42
CA GLU A 224 -23.59 -1.48 -5.97
C GLU A 224 -24.82 -0.58 -5.95
N ALA A 225 -25.02 0.18 -4.86
CA ALA A 225 -26.16 1.08 -4.73
C ALA A 225 -26.18 2.16 -5.82
N SER A 226 -25.02 2.68 -6.22
CA SER A 226 -24.90 3.64 -7.31
C SER A 226 -25.20 3.00 -8.67
N GLY A 227 -24.80 1.75 -8.88
CA GLY A 227 -25.16 0.96 -10.05
C GLY A 227 -26.67 0.75 -10.16
N HIS A 228 -27.32 0.32 -9.09
CA HIS A 228 -28.79 0.14 -9.06
C HIS A 228 -29.57 1.44 -9.34
N ARG A 229 -29.07 2.59 -8.91
CA ARG A 229 -29.70 3.89 -9.22
C ARG A 229 -29.56 4.29 -10.69
N ALA A 230 -28.53 3.81 -11.37
CA ALA A 230 -28.27 4.11 -12.77
C ALA A 230 -29.17 3.33 -13.74
N GLY A 231 -29.68 2.15 -13.33
CA GLY A 231 -30.64 1.35 -14.09
C GLY A 231 -30.36 -0.13 -14.04
#